data_AF-A0A831TM01-F1
#
_entry.id   AF-A0A831TM01-F1
#
_cell.length_a   1.000
_cell.length_b   1.000
_cell.length_c   1.000
_cell.angle_alpha   90.00
_cell.angle_beta   90.00
_cell.angle_gamma   90.00
#
_symmetry.space_group_name_H-M   'P 1'
#
loop_
_entity.id
_entity.type
_entity.pdbx_description
1 polymer ?
#
loop_
_entity_poly.entity_id
_entity_poly.type
_entity_poly.pdbx_seq_one_letter_code
_entity_poly.pdbx_strand_id
1 'polypeptide(L)' 'MIQQYLPEVKDLFQIHIEAVADRANTRKHYQDVCRIIQMFGQAGGKVEATQMIRLLKNKYPRKPAFLDELMSI' A
#
# COMPACT_ATOMS: atom_id res chain seq x y z
N MET A 1 23.87 0.20 1.85
CA MET A 1 23.39 -0.21 0.51
C MET A 1 22.17 -1.10 0.68
N ILE A 2 20.95 -0.57 0.52
CA ILE A 2 19.68 -1.34 0.57
C ILE A 2 19.19 -1.65 -0.87
N GLN A 3 19.92 -1.17 -1.89
CA GLN A 3 19.57 -1.31 -3.30
C GLN A 3 19.70 -2.73 -3.89
N GLN A 4 19.88 -3.77 -3.08
CA GLN A 4 20.01 -5.16 -3.58
C GLN A 4 19.00 -6.13 -2.97
N TYR A 5 18.16 -5.69 -2.02
CA TYR A 5 17.04 -6.49 -1.49
C TYR A 5 15.70 -6.23 -2.22
N LEU A 6 15.78 -5.56 -3.37
CA LEU A 6 14.66 -4.86 -4.04
C LEU A 6 13.48 -5.72 -4.50
N PRO A 7 13.64 -6.94 -5.05
CA PRO A 7 12.49 -7.70 -5.55
C PRO A 7 11.74 -8.44 -4.44
N GLU A 8 12.46 -9.17 -3.59
CA GLU A 8 11.86 -10.05 -2.57
C GLU A 8 11.15 -9.25 -1.48
N VAL A 9 11.75 -8.13 -1.06
CA VAL A 9 11.13 -7.20 -0.10
C VAL A 9 9.89 -6.56 -0.73
N LYS A 10 9.97 -6.16 -2.01
CA LYS A 10 8.81 -5.61 -2.72
C LYS A 10 7.66 -6.62 -2.81
N ASP A 11 7.95 -7.87 -3.17
CA ASP A 11 6.94 -8.91 -3.27
C ASP A 11 6.30 -9.19 -1.91
N LEU A 12 7.09 -9.21 -0.83
CA LEU A 12 6.58 -9.37 0.53
C LEU A 12 5.66 -8.21 0.93
N PHE A 13 6.07 -6.96 0.66
CA PHE A 13 5.23 -5.79 0.93
C PHE A 13 3.95 -5.82 0.11
N GLN A 14 4.03 -6.21 -1.16
CA GLN A 14 2.87 -6.33 -2.04
C GLN A 14 1.89 -7.39 -1.50
N ILE A 15 2.35 -8.60 -1.22
CA ILE A 15 1.53 -9.68 -0.65
C ILE A 15 0.88 -9.22 0.66
N HIS A 16 1.65 -8.56 1.52
CA HIS A 16 1.15 -8.08 2.81
C HIS A 16 0.09 -6.99 2.65
N ILE A 17 0.37 -5.95 1.84
CA ILE A 17 -0.56 -4.83 1.59
C ILE A 17 -1.84 -5.33 0.94
N GLU A 18 -1.75 -6.24 -0.03
CA GLU A 18 -2.93 -6.85 -0.66
C GLU A 18 -3.76 -7.64 0.36
N ALA A 19 -3.13 -8.50 1.17
CA ALA A 19 -3.82 -9.29 2.19
C ALA A 19 -4.49 -8.44 3.29
N VAL A 20 -3.90 -7.31 3.67
CA VAL A 20 -4.51 -6.36 4.62
C VAL A 20 -5.65 -5.61 3.93
N ALA A 21 -5.47 -5.16 2.68
CA ALA A 21 -6.49 -4.43 1.92
C ALA A 21 -7.72 -5.29 1.59
N ASP A 22 -7.54 -6.57 1.25
CA ASP A 22 -8.64 -7.51 0.97
C ASP A 22 -9.53 -7.72 2.22
N ARG A 23 -8.93 -7.70 3.41
CA ARG A 23 -9.64 -7.80 4.70
C ARG A 23 -10.17 -6.47 5.22
N ALA A 24 -9.78 -5.34 4.61
CA ALA A 24 -10.17 -4.02 5.06
C ALA A 24 -11.61 -3.67 4.66
N ASN A 25 -12.42 -3.39 5.68
CA ASN A 25 -13.83 -3.01 5.56
C ASN A 25 -14.21 -1.82 6.47
N THR A 26 -13.29 -1.33 7.30
CA THR A 26 -13.47 -0.15 8.13
C THR A 26 -12.43 0.92 7.79
N ARG A 27 -12.73 2.17 8.15
CA ARG A 27 -11.81 3.29 7.95
C ARG A 27 -10.48 3.10 8.68
N LYS A 28 -10.50 2.50 9.87
CA LYS A 28 -9.30 2.16 10.63
C LYS A 28 -8.43 1.15 9.86
N HIS A 29 -9.03 0.11 9.28
CA HIS A 29 -8.29 -0.86 8.46
C HIS A 29 -7.65 -0.21 7.23
N TYR A 30 -8.35 0.72 6.58
CA TYR A 30 -7.78 1.48 5.46
C TYR A 30 -6.59 2.35 5.87
N GLN A 31 -6.69 3.03 7.02
CA GLN A 31 -5.57 3.80 7.59
C GLN A 31 -4.35 2.93 7.89
N ASP A 32 -4.57 1.70 8.36
CA ASP A 32 -3.47 0.75 8.61
C ASP A 32 -2.78 0.33 7.30
N VAL A 33 -3.54 0.11 6.21
CA VAL A 33 -2.97 -0.10 4.87
C VAL A 33 -2.13 1.10 4.43
N CYS A 34 -2.67 2.32 4.57
CA CYS A 34 -1.97 3.54 4.22
C CYS A 34 -0.65 3.71 5.01
N ARG A 35 -0.65 3.39 6.30
CA ARG A 35 0.56 3.43 7.14
C ARG A 35 1.63 2.47 6.64
N ILE A 36 1.26 1.25 6.24
CA ILE A 36 2.21 0.27 5.70
C ILE A 36 2.84 0.79 4.40
N ILE A 37 2.04 1.37 3.50
CA ILE A 37 2.52 1.97 2.24
C ILE A 37 3.49 3.12 2.51
N GLN A 38 3.18 4.00 3.46
CA GLN A 38 4.07 5.11 3.84
C GLN A 38 5.39 4.62 4.44
N MET A 39 5.34 3.61 5.33
CA MET A 39 6.56 3.00 5.89
C MET A 39 7.44 2.40 4.80
N PHE A 40 6.85 1.74 3.82
CA PHE A 40 7.56 1.20 2.67
C PHE A 40 8.23 2.31 1.84
N GLY A 41 7.51 3.41 1.60
CA GLY A 41 8.07 4.61 0.94
C GLY A 41 9.23 5.23 1.72
N GLN A 42 9.12 5.31 3.05
CA GLN A 42 10.17 5.84 3.94
C GLN A 42 11.41 4.94 4.00
N ALA A 43 11.23 3.62 3.86
CA ALA A 43 12.32 2.65 3.81
C ALA A 43 13.12 2.65 2.48
N GLY A 44 12.77 3.54 1.54
CA GLY A 44 13.44 3.70 0.25
C GLY A 44 12.61 3.26 -0.96
N GLY A 45 11.40 2.73 -0.76
CA GLY A 45 10.51 2.25 -1.82
C GLY A 45 9.52 3.30 -2.34
N LYS A 46 9.92 4.56 -2.53
CA LYS A 46 8.98 5.66 -2.89
C LYS A 46 8.26 5.42 -4.23
N VAL A 47 8.98 4.89 -5.21
CA VAL A 47 8.42 4.61 -6.54
C VAL A 47 7.42 3.46 -6.44
N GLU A 48 7.79 2.41 -5.72
CA GLU A 48 7.00 1.20 -5.51
C GLU A 48 5.76 1.50 -4.67
N ALA A 49 5.86 2.34 -3.65
CA ALA A 49 4.72 2.83 -2.86
C ALA A 49 3.71 3.58 -3.75
N THR A 50 4.20 4.43 -4.67
CA THR A 50 3.33 5.13 -5.64
C THR A 50 2.65 4.15 -6.60
N GLN A 51 3.37 3.14 -7.07
CA GLN A 51 2.80 2.06 -7.89
C GLN A 51 1.73 1.28 -7.12
N MET A 52 1.97 0.97 -5.84
CA MET A 52 1.02 0.28 -4.98
C MET A 52 -0.28 1.07 -4.81
N ILE A 53 -0.20 2.38 -4.57
CA ILE A 53 -1.39 3.24 -4.47
C ILE A 53 -2.22 3.16 -5.76
N ARG A 54 -1.59 3.20 -6.93
CA ARG A 54 -2.29 3.07 -8.22
C ARG A 54 -2.95 1.71 -8.38
N LEU A 55 -2.26 0.63 -8.03
CA LEU A 55 -2.80 -0.73 -8.07
C LEU A 55 -4.02 -0.88 -7.16
N LEU A 56 -3.96 -0.37 -5.93
CA LEU A 56 -5.08 -0.43 -4.98
C LEU A 56 -6.28 0.39 -5.45
N LYS A 57 -6.06 1.59 -6.00
CA LYS A 57 -7.14 2.40 -6.59
C LYS A 57 -7.86 1.67 -7.72
N ASN A 58 -7.10 0.98 -8.57
CA ASN A 58 -7.65 0.18 -9.67
C ASN A 58 -8.34 -1.10 -9.20
N LYS A 59 -7.84 -1.77 -8.15
CA LYS A 59 -8.42 -2.99 -7.58
C LYS A 59 -9.72 -2.70 -6.82
N TYR A 60 -9.82 -1.55 -6.15
CA TYR A 60 -10.95 -1.20 -5.28
C TYR A 60 -11.71 0.09 -5.67
N PRO A 61 -12.21 0.21 -6.92
CA PRO A 61 -12.87 1.43 -7.37
C PRO A 61 -14.21 1.69 -6.66
N ARG A 62 -14.79 0.68 -6.02
CA ARG A 62 -16.09 0.76 -5.30
C ARG A 62 -15.95 0.95 -3.79
N LYS A 63 -14.77 1.29 -3.28
CA LYS A 63 -14.53 1.57 -1.86
C LYS A 63 -14.17 3.06 -1.67
N PRO A 64 -15.14 3.99 -1.72
CA PRO A 64 -14.86 5.44 -1.69
C PRO A 64 -14.05 5.85 -0.46
N ALA A 65 -14.42 5.38 0.73
CA ALA A 65 -13.67 5.67 1.95
C ALA A 65 -12.22 5.16 1.90
N PHE A 66 -11.94 4.08 1.17
CA PHE A 66 -10.56 3.61 1.00
C PHE A 66 -9.80 4.50 -0.01
N LEU A 67 -10.45 4.90 -1.10
CA LEU A 67 -9.89 5.83 -2.06
C LEU A 67 -9.52 7.16 -1.42
N ASP A 68 -10.35 7.68 -0.52
CA ASP A 68 -10.10 8.92 0.24
C ASP A 68 -8.83 8.83 1.09
N GLU A 69 -8.66 7.73 1.83
CA GLU A 69 -7.45 7.47 2.62
C GLU A 69 -6.21 7.35 1.71
N LEU A 70 -6.33 6.67 0.55
CA LEU A 70 -5.25 6.55 -0.43
C LEU A 70 -4.91 7.86 -1.16
N MET A 71 -5.82 8.83 -1.20
CA MET A 71 -5.56 10.17 -1.75
C MET A 71 -4.92 11.11 -0.73
N SER A 72 -4.96 10.75 0.55
CA SER A 72 -4.48 11.58 1.66
C SER A 72 -3.03 11.30 2.06
N ILE A 73 -2.33 10.38 1.39
CA ILE A 73 -0.96 9.94 1.69
C ILE A 73 0.04 10.19 0.58
#